data_AF-A0A1H3QQ07-F1
#
_entry.id   AF-A0A1H3QQ07-F1
#
_cell.length_a   1.000
_cell.length_b   1.000
_cell.length_c   1.000
_cell.angle_alpha   90.00
_cell.angle_beta   90.00
_cell.angle_gamma   90.00
#
_symmetry.space_group_name_H-M   'P 1'
#
loop_
_entity.id
_entity.type
_entity.pdbx_description
1 polymer ?
#
loop_
_entity_poly.entity_id
_entity_poly.type
_entity_poly.pdbx_seq_one_letter_code
_entity_poly.pdbx_strand_id
1 'polypeptide(L)'
;MNEGQHPVQSAVAPPAVARPEAPKPVVAKQVPVISVAKPPETMGPVEVPKGQDADDAAFAPALGTSEWNQQAGGAVLTNTAAASASVASAQAVAAPLPPGGPGPRQDDTPTVEVRKPQGWRPRKQRSVPRLDIGRHQATEQELDLLQLTGTSFGFPLGRNQAGFPVTMTLFQPEPVSIALVGASWAARLLAYRALRFGAKVLVFTDQPAGWSDLGQAATGRADRVAVLEPGAPAGVVASADAPVLSLYDAESPPSPAQPAPWQTRVMVLHRFTPQRAHVALQADVLLLQRLAPDEAAAIAAARRFTSRTAEQLQAVHDDMLAVLTKSENHYVWVNPADREQEELGAPGRY
;
A
#
# COMPACT_ATOMS: atom_id res chain seq x y z
N MET A 1 74.53 63.76 6.02
CA MET A 1 74.83 62.55 5.23
C MET A 1 73.50 61.86 4.94
N ASN A 2 73.22 61.66 3.65
CA ASN A 2 72.30 60.72 2.95
C ASN A 2 70.95 60.37 3.63
N GLU A 3 69.80 60.79 3.08
CA GLU A 3 69.08 60.27 1.87
C GLU A 3 68.16 59.06 2.16
N GLY A 4 66.95 59.06 1.58
CA GLY A 4 66.02 57.91 1.58
C GLY A 4 64.52 58.29 1.57
N GLN A 5 63.82 58.10 0.44
CA GLN A 5 62.41 58.47 0.24
C GLN A 5 61.35 57.49 0.83
N HIS A 6 60.14 58.04 1.04
CA HIS A 6 58.75 57.58 0.73
C HIS A 6 58.51 56.19 0.03
N PRO A 7 57.26 55.64 -0.03
CA PRO A 7 55.93 56.25 0.26
C PRO A 7 54.90 55.41 1.06
N VAL A 8 53.75 56.07 1.28
CA VAL A 8 52.48 55.58 1.86
C VAL A 8 51.70 54.66 0.90
N GLN A 9 50.92 53.70 1.44
CA GLN A 9 49.83 53.04 0.70
C GLN A 9 48.47 53.61 1.15
N SER A 10 47.64 54.01 0.20
CA SER A 10 46.25 54.42 0.41
C SER A 10 45.29 53.36 -0.12
N ALA A 11 44.37 52.89 0.72
CA ALA A 11 43.29 51.99 0.29
C ALA A 11 42.13 52.81 -0.33
N VAL A 12 41.59 52.31 -1.44
CA VAL A 12 40.65 53.04 -2.32
C VAL A 12 39.19 52.75 -1.95
N ALA A 13 38.36 53.81 -1.94
CA ALA A 13 36.91 53.71 -1.84
C ALA A 13 36.24 53.49 -3.22
N PRO A 14 35.10 52.77 -3.32
CA PRO A 14 34.48 52.43 -4.59
C PRO A 14 33.66 53.60 -5.18
N PRO A 15 33.75 53.86 -6.51
CA PRO A 15 32.87 54.80 -7.20
C PRO A 15 31.63 54.12 -7.78
N ALA A 16 30.52 54.87 -7.88
CA ALA A 16 29.33 54.48 -8.63
C ALA A 16 28.76 55.69 -9.38
N VAL A 17 28.66 55.64 -10.73
CA VAL A 17 27.81 56.53 -11.57
C VAL A 17 27.43 55.87 -12.92
N ALA A 18 26.11 55.87 -13.19
CA ALA A 18 25.38 55.88 -14.48
C ALA A 18 25.42 54.74 -15.55
N ARG A 19 24.24 54.55 -16.17
CA ARG A 19 23.86 53.67 -17.32
C ARG A 19 24.11 54.38 -18.68
N PRO A 20 24.15 53.66 -19.83
CA PRO A 20 22.94 53.24 -20.57
C PRO A 20 22.93 51.71 -20.88
N GLU A 21 21.98 51.06 -21.57
CA GLU A 21 20.69 51.45 -22.18
C GLU A 21 19.60 50.35 -21.91
N ALA A 22 18.76 49.96 -22.88
CA ALA A 22 17.86 48.78 -22.83
C ALA A 22 17.85 47.99 -24.18
N PRO A 23 17.96 46.65 -24.17
CA PRO A 23 17.89 45.84 -25.39
C PRO A 23 16.47 45.59 -25.89
N LYS A 24 16.31 45.61 -27.23
CA LYS A 24 15.06 45.41 -27.98
C LYS A 24 14.68 43.91 -28.10
N PRO A 25 13.39 43.56 -28.37
CA PRO A 25 12.95 42.17 -28.41
C PRO A 25 13.43 41.42 -29.66
N VAL A 26 13.78 40.14 -29.50
CA VAL A 26 14.22 39.27 -30.62
C VAL A 26 13.11 38.27 -30.98
N VAL A 27 12.42 38.62 -32.06
CA VAL A 27 11.73 37.78 -33.07
C VAL A 27 11.67 36.26 -32.81
N ALA A 28 10.45 35.73 -32.68
CA ALA A 28 10.16 34.30 -32.78
C ALA A 28 10.34 33.77 -34.21
N LYS A 29 10.93 32.58 -34.37
CA LYS A 29 11.00 31.88 -35.66
C LYS A 29 9.76 31.01 -35.89
N GLN A 30 9.04 31.29 -36.98
CA GLN A 30 8.01 30.42 -37.55
C GLN A 30 8.63 29.43 -38.54
N VAL A 31 8.17 28.17 -38.55
CA VAL A 31 8.17 27.24 -39.70
C VAL A 31 7.02 26.20 -39.48
N PRO A 32 6.47 25.51 -40.51
CA PRO A 32 5.31 26.05 -41.21
C PRO A 32 4.07 25.11 -41.23
N VAL A 33 2.94 25.66 -41.63
CA VAL A 33 1.69 24.94 -41.97
C VAL A 33 1.76 24.41 -43.41
N ILE A 34 1.30 23.16 -43.65
CA ILE A 34 0.90 22.66 -44.98
C ILE A 34 -0.48 21.96 -44.88
N SER A 35 -1.23 22.01 -45.97
CA SER A 35 -2.69 22.00 -46.04
C SER A 35 -3.42 20.65 -46.11
N VAL A 36 -4.73 20.75 -45.89
CA VAL A 36 -5.82 19.78 -46.09
C VAL A 36 -5.91 19.21 -47.52
N ALA A 37 -6.30 17.94 -47.64
CA ALA A 37 -6.97 17.37 -48.83
C ALA A 37 -8.09 16.38 -48.41
N LYS A 38 -9.14 16.24 -49.24
CA LYS A 38 -10.37 15.43 -49.01
C LYS A 38 -10.40 14.22 -50.01
N PRO A 39 -11.45 13.36 -50.10
CA PRO A 39 -11.32 11.89 -50.15
C PRO A 39 -11.59 11.30 -51.55
N PRO A 40 -11.76 9.96 -51.65
CA PRO A 40 -12.88 9.44 -52.45
C PRO A 40 -13.69 8.32 -51.76
N GLU A 41 -14.77 7.91 -52.42
CA GLU A 41 -15.90 7.12 -51.90
C GLU A 41 -15.84 5.60 -52.22
N THR A 42 -16.30 4.81 -51.25
CA THR A 42 -17.37 3.76 -51.32
C THR A 42 -17.33 2.60 -52.33
N MET A 43 -17.18 1.37 -51.80
CA MET A 43 -17.88 0.06 -52.08
C MET A 43 -16.98 -1.06 -51.53
N GLY A 44 -17.38 -2.14 -50.84
CA GLY A 44 -18.65 -2.76 -50.45
C GLY A 44 -18.34 -3.86 -49.39
N PRO A 45 -19.30 -4.65 -48.88
CA PRO A 45 -19.17 -5.31 -47.58
C PRO A 45 -18.53 -6.70 -47.60
N VAL A 46 -17.91 -7.09 -46.47
CA VAL A 46 -17.57 -8.48 -46.12
C VAL A 46 -18.12 -8.79 -44.73
N GLU A 47 -18.80 -9.93 -44.60
CA GLU A 47 -19.49 -10.37 -43.38
C GLU A 47 -18.53 -10.67 -42.20
N VAL A 48 -19.03 -10.38 -41.00
CA VAL A 48 -18.40 -10.74 -39.72
C VAL A 48 -19.25 -11.84 -39.07
N PRO A 49 -18.71 -13.04 -38.77
CA PRO A 49 -19.44 -14.05 -38.02
C PRO A 49 -19.58 -13.63 -36.55
N LYS A 50 -20.81 -13.71 -36.05
CA LYS A 50 -21.24 -13.28 -34.72
C LYS A 50 -20.82 -14.31 -33.66
N GLY A 51 -19.94 -13.93 -32.73
CA GLY A 51 -19.48 -14.76 -31.61
C GLY A 51 -19.87 -14.15 -30.26
N GLN A 52 -20.70 -14.86 -29.51
CA GLN A 52 -21.46 -14.39 -28.34
C GLN A 52 -20.61 -13.78 -27.20
N ASP A 53 -21.04 -12.61 -26.71
CA ASP A 53 -20.69 -12.10 -25.39
C ASP A 53 -21.26 -13.00 -24.27
N ALA A 54 -20.48 -13.19 -23.20
CA ALA A 54 -20.93 -13.76 -21.94
C ALA A 54 -20.14 -13.15 -20.76
N ASP A 55 -20.83 -12.99 -19.63
CA ASP A 55 -20.36 -12.47 -18.35
C ASP A 55 -19.88 -11.00 -18.32
N ASP A 56 -20.89 -10.12 -18.38
CA ASP A 56 -20.81 -8.68 -18.17
C ASP A 56 -20.76 -8.34 -16.67
N ALA A 57 -19.59 -7.89 -16.19
CA ALA A 57 -19.44 -7.22 -14.89
C ALA A 57 -19.19 -5.72 -15.15
N ALA A 58 -20.25 -4.93 -15.00
CA ALA A 58 -20.40 -3.67 -15.71
C ALA A 58 -19.55 -2.49 -15.17
N PHE A 59 -19.08 -1.65 -16.10
CA PHE A 59 -19.17 -0.20 -15.90
C PHE A 59 -19.33 0.57 -17.22
N ALA A 60 -20.24 1.55 -17.25
CA ALA A 60 -20.43 2.49 -18.34
C ALA A 60 -20.20 3.93 -17.83
N PRO A 61 -19.51 4.80 -18.58
CA PRO A 61 -19.22 6.15 -18.12
C PRO A 61 -20.42 7.08 -18.36
N ALA A 62 -21.12 7.48 -17.30
CA ALA A 62 -22.19 8.47 -17.36
C ALA A 62 -21.91 9.64 -16.41
N LEU A 63 -21.65 10.81 -16.99
CA LEU A 63 -21.73 12.09 -16.29
C LEU A 63 -23.21 12.46 -16.10
N GLY A 64 -23.71 12.41 -14.87
CA GLY A 64 -24.95 13.10 -14.48
C GLY A 64 -26.04 12.23 -13.84
N THR A 65 -26.60 12.75 -12.74
CA THR A 65 -27.92 12.45 -12.16
C THR A 65 -28.28 10.98 -11.90
N SER A 66 -27.86 10.52 -10.71
CA SER A 66 -28.68 9.80 -9.72
C SER A 66 -29.78 8.84 -10.18
N GLU A 67 -29.64 7.57 -9.78
CA GLU A 67 -30.69 6.91 -9.00
C GLU A 67 -30.08 5.92 -7.98
N TRP A 68 -30.72 5.82 -6.82
CA TRP A 68 -30.12 5.25 -5.61
C TRP A 68 -30.56 3.80 -5.45
N ASN A 69 -29.63 2.85 -5.39
CA ASN A 69 -29.94 1.53 -4.85
C ASN A 69 -28.84 1.05 -3.91
N GLN A 70 -29.26 0.60 -2.72
CA GLN A 70 -28.37 0.42 -1.59
C GLN A 70 -27.74 -0.97 -1.59
N GLN A 71 -26.43 -1.03 -1.78
CA GLN A 71 -25.60 -2.05 -1.16
C GLN A 71 -24.58 -1.35 -0.26
N ALA A 72 -24.97 -1.22 1.01
CA ALA A 72 -24.09 -0.69 2.05
C ALA A 72 -23.08 -1.77 2.45
N GLY A 73 -21.85 -1.65 1.95
CA GLY A 73 -20.74 -2.51 2.32
C GLY A 73 -19.41 -1.90 1.89
N GLY A 74 -18.47 -1.78 2.84
CA GLY A 74 -17.06 -1.60 2.46
C GLY A 74 -16.59 -2.88 1.78
N ALA A 75 -15.90 -2.75 0.65
CA ALA A 75 -15.39 -3.92 -0.08
C ALA A 75 -14.17 -4.47 0.68
N VAL A 76 -14.36 -5.62 1.34
CA VAL A 76 -13.26 -6.39 1.94
C VAL A 76 -12.75 -7.37 0.90
N LEU A 77 -11.53 -7.16 0.42
CA LEU A 77 -10.90 -8.04 -0.54
C LEU A 77 -10.30 -9.25 0.20
N THR A 78 -11.03 -10.36 0.19
CA THR A 78 -10.63 -11.65 0.75
C THR A 78 -10.20 -12.63 -0.34
N ASN A 79 -9.05 -13.29 -0.15
CA ASN A 79 -8.65 -14.45 -0.95
C ASN A 79 -9.05 -15.71 -0.17
N THR A 80 -10.29 -16.19 -0.33
CA THR A 80 -10.76 -17.41 0.34
C THR A 80 -10.35 -18.67 -0.45
N ALA A 81 -9.20 -19.24 -0.13
CA ALA A 81 -8.89 -20.64 -0.42
C ALA A 81 -9.24 -21.49 0.82
N ALA A 82 -10.44 -22.06 0.85
CA ALA A 82 -10.87 -22.90 1.98
C ALA A 82 -10.12 -24.25 1.99
N ALA A 83 -8.97 -24.29 2.66
CA ALA A 83 -8.19 -25.51 2.91
C ALA A 83 -8.28 -25.89 4.40
N SER A 84 -9.13 -26.87 4.72
CA SER A 84 -9.27 -27.42 6.07
C SER A 84 -8.01 -28.19 6.49
N ALA A 85 -7.07 -27.52 7.13
CA ALA A 85 -5.87 -28.14 7.70
C ALA A 85 -6.20 -28.77 9.07
N SER A 86 -6.22 -30.11 9.13
CA SER A 86 -6.36 -30.87 10.38
C SER A 86 -5.16 -30.64 11.30
N VAL A 87 -5.39 -30.14 12.51
CA VAL A 87 -4.34 -29.92 13.52
C VAL A 87 -3.81 -31.27 14.01
N ALA A 88 -2.56 -31.60 13.65
CA ALA A 88 -1.88 -32.77 14.16
C ALA A 88 -1.40 -32.55 15.60
N SER A 89 -1.76 -33.46 16.51
CA SER A 89 -1.44 -33.38 17.93
C SER A 89 0.04 -33.63 18.20
N ALA A 90 0.81 -32.59 18.50
CA ALA A 90 2.18 -32.74 19.00
C ALA A 90 2.18 -33.05 20.51
N GLN A 91 2.42 -34.31 20.88
CA GLN A 91 2.69 -34.68 22.27
C GLN A 91 4.08 -34.18 22.70
N ALA A 92 4.15 -33.36 23.74
CA ALA A 92 5.39 -33.01 24.42
C ALA A 92 5.36 -33.56 25.85
N VAL A 93 6.31 -34.45 26.15
CA VAL A 93 6.48 -35.06 27.48
C VAL A 93 7.39 -34.17 28.33
N ALA A 94 6.93 -33.75 29.51
CA ALA A 94 7.79 -33.21 30.57
C ALA A 94 7.19 -33.56 31.95
N ALA A 95 7.99 -34.23 32.78
CA ALA A 95 7.68 -34.59 34.17
C ALA A 95 8.24 -33.52 35.15
N PRO A 96 7.82 -33.49 36.43
CA PRO A 96 7.75 -32.24 37.20
C PRO A 96 9.02 -31.83 37.97
N LEU A 97 9.08 -30.53 38.30
CA LEU A 97 10.02 -29.93 39.25
C LEU A 97 9.61 -30.17 40.72
N PRO A 98 10.56 -30.23 41.68
CA PRO A 98 10.26 -30.27 43.10
C PRO A 98 9.83 -28.89 43.67
N PRO A 99 9.04 -28.84 44.75
CA PRO A 99 8.48 -27.59 45.28
C PRO A 99 9.45 -26.86 46.23
N GLY A 100 9.53 -25.54 46.12
CA GLY A 100 10.42 -24.70 46.92
C GLY A 100 10.05 -23.22 46.93
N GLY A 101 8.86 -22.88 47.47
CA GLY A 101 8.43 -21.49 47.65
C GLY A 101 7.15 -21.42 48.49
N PRO A 102 6.98 -20.42 49.38
CA PRO A 102 5.83 -20.34 50.26
C PRO A 102 4.54 -20.10 49.46
N GLY A 103 3.52 -20.93 49.72
CA GLY A 103 2.25 -20.89 48.98
C GLY A 103 1.44 -19.60 49.21
N PRO A 104 0.58 -19.21 48.26
CA PRO A 104 -0.35 -18.10 48.45
C PRO A 104 -1.31 -18.40 49.60
N ARG A 105 -1.74 -17.35 50.31
CA ARG A 105 -2.73 -17.50 51.40
C ARG A 105 -4.04 -18.04 50.85
N GLN A 106 -4.49 -19.14 51.44
CA GLN A 106 -5.76 -19.78 51.14
C GLN A 106 -6.88 -19.08 51.90
N ASP A 107 -7.22 -17.85 51.49
CA ASP A 107 -8.42 -17.11 51.93
C ASP A 107 -8.63 -15.88 51.02
N ASP A 108 -8.87 -16.12 49.74
CA ASP A 108 -9.45 -15.14 48.80
C ASP A 108 -10.15 -15.91 47.69
N THR A 109 -11.37 -16.38 47.96
CA THR A 109 -12.23 -16.95 46.92
C THR A 109 -12.89 -15.80 46.18
N PRO A 110 -12.61 -15.54 44.90
CA PRO A 110 -13.34 -14.53 44.16
C PRO A 110 -14.76 -15.02 43.95
N THR A 111 -15.70 -14.50 44.75
CA THR A 111 -17.13 -14.72 44.53
C THR A 111 -17.51 -14.08 43.21
N VAL A 112 -17.57 -14.88 42.14
CA VAL A 112 -18.02 -14.45 40.81
C VAL A 112 -19.53 -14.23 40.86
N GLU A 113 -19.94 -13.05 41.34
CA GLU A 113 -21.30 -12.57 41.13
C GLU A 113 -21.49 -12.33 39.63
N VAL A 114 -22.20 -13.25 38.98
CA VAL A 114 -22.69 -13.07 37.60
C VAL A 114 -23.65 -11.88 37.60
N ARG A 115 -23.12 -10.70 37.26
CA ARG A 115 -23.88 -9.45 37.19
C ARG A 115 -24.94 -9.57 36.10
N LYS A 116 -26.21 -9.64 36.51
CA LYS A 116 -27.36 -9.57 35.60
C LYS A 116 -27.23 -8.33 34.70
N PRO A 117 -27.52 -8.45 33.38
CA PRO A 117 -27.34 -7.35 32.44
C PRO A 117 -28.24 -6.16 32.83
N GLN A 118 -27.63 -5.09 33.35
CA GLN A 118 -28.34 -3.84 33.61
C GLN A 118 -28.47 -3.07 32.30
N GLY A 119 -29.71 -2.69 31.96
CA GLY A 119 -30.01 -1.87 30.79
C GLY A 119 -29.18 -0.59 30.75
N TRP A 120 -28.70 -0.26 29.55
CA TRP A 120 -27.79 0.86 29.31
C TRP A 120 -28.37 2.17 29.86
N ARG A 121 -27.70 2.77 30.84
CA ARG A 121 -28.03 4.12 31.34
C ARG A 121 -26.83 5.05 31.11
N PRO A 122 -27.04 6.25 30.55
CA PRO A 122 -25.97 7.22 30.37
C PRO A 122 -25.43 7.66 31.74
N ARG A 123 -24.26 7.14 32.13
CA ARG A 123 -23.57 7.61 33.33
C ARG A 123 -22.95 8.96 33.04
N LYS A 124 -23.09 9.91 33.99
CA LYS A 124 -22.23 11.10 34.05
C LYS A 124 -20.77 10.64 33.99
N GLN A 125 -19.97 11.28 33.14
CA GLN A 125 -18.59 10.88 32.85
C GLN A 125 -17.79 10.69 34.15
N ARG A 126 -17.54 9.43 34.52
CA ARG A 126 -16.37 9.12 35.35
C ARG A 126 -15.14 9.27 34.45
N SER A 127 -14.04 9.72 35.04
CA SER A 127 -12.73 9.63 34.41
C SER A 127 -12.54 8.22 33.87
N VAL A 128 -12.39 8.08 32.55
CA VAL A 128 -12.09 6.80 31.94
C VAL A 128 -10.79 6.30 32.58
N PRO A 129 -10.75 5.08 33.15
CA PRO A 129 -9.49 4.54 33.66
C PRO A 129 -8.46 4.58 32.53
N ARG A 130 -7.19 4.80 32.87
CA ARG A 130 -6.12 4.78 31.86
C ARG A 130 -6.22 3.47 31.09
N LEU A 131 -6.23 3.57 29.77
CA LEU A 131 -6.22 2.40 28.90
C LEU A 131 -4.91 1.66 29.17
N ASP A 132 -4.98 0.47 29.75
CA ASP A 132 -3.85 -0.45 29.80
C ASP A 132 -3.63 -0.99 28.38
N ILE A 133 -2.81 -0.26 27.62
CA ILE A 133 -2.36 -0.63 26.29
C ILE A 133 -1.41 -1.83 26.46
N GLY A 134 -1.90 -3.03 26.17
CA GLY A 134 -1.19 -4.27 26.43
C GLY A 134 -1.96 -5.50 25.94
N ARG A 135 -1.45 -6.68 26.29
CA ARG A 135 -2.08 -7.96 25.95
C ARG A 135 -3.14 -8.32 26.98
N HIS A 136 -4.38 -8.34 26.55
CA HIS A 136 -5.51 -8.82 27.35
C HIS A 136 -5.79 -10.29 27.01
N GLN A 137 -6.12 -11.09 28.02
CA GLN A 137 -6.65 -12.45 27.82
C GLN A 137 -8.15 -12.40 28.09
N ALA A 138 -8.92 -13.07 27.23
CA ALA A 138 -10.36 -13.25 27.38
C ALA A 138 -10.66 -14.74 27.23
N THR A 139 -11.59 -15.23 28.04
CA THR A 139 -12.22 -16.54 27.80
C THR A 139 -13.10 -16.48 26.55
N GLU A 140 -13.45 -17.64 25.98
CA GLU A 140 -14.35 -17.74 24.82
C GLU A 140 -15.70 -17.03 25.08
N GLN A 141 -16.26 -17.21 26.28
CA GLN A 141 -17.49 -16.55 26.71
C GLN A 141 -17.37 -15.02 26.86
N GLU A 142 -16.20 -14.49 27.19
CA GLU A 142 -15.94 -13.04 27.22
C GLU A 142 -15.71 -12.48 25.80
N LEU A 143 -15.17 -13.30 24.90
CA LEU A 143 -15.00 -12.94 23.49
C LEU A 143 -16.35 -12.87 22.76
N ASP A 144 -17.31 -13.74 23.10
CA ASP A 144 -18.70 -13.68 22.61
C ASP A 144 -19.43 -12.36 22.99
N LEU A 145 -18.98 -11.69 24.06
CA LEU A 145 -19.51 -10.38 24.47
C LEU A 145 -18.87 -9.22 23.70
N LEU A 146 -17.83 -9.47 22.90
CA LEU A 146 -16.99 -8.44 22.30
C LEU A 146 -17.57 -7.94 20.97
N GLN A 147 -18.42 -6.92 21.05
CA GLN A 147 -19.01 -6.27 19.87
C GLN A 147 -18.05 -5.26 19.23
N LEU A 148 -17.43 -5.64 18.11
CA LEU A 148 -16.65 -4.75 17.28
C LEU A 148 -17.57 -3.85 16.43
N THR A 149 -17.70 -2.57 16.82
CA THR A 149 -18.38 -1.57 15.99
C THR A 149 -17.37 -0.90 15.07
N GLY A 150 -17.30 -1.31 13.80
CA GLY A 150 -16.38 -0.77 12.80
C GLY A 150 -17.01 -0.71 11.41
N THR A 151 -16.77 0.38 10.68
CA THR A 151 -17.31 0.60 9.32
C THR A 151 -16.56 -0.20 8.26
N SER A 152 -15.33 -0.61 8.54
CA SER A 152 -14.52 -1.51 7.72
C SER A 152 -13.44 -2.18 8.57
N PHE A 153 -13.10 -3.42 8.24
CA PHE A 153 -12.03 -4.18 8.91
C PHE A 153 -10.98 -4.62 7.88
N GLY A 154 -9.74 -4.84 8.32
CA GLY A 154 -8.60 -5.17 7.45
C GLY A 154 -7.72 -3.97 7.12
N PHE A 155 -6.74 -4.20 6.25
CA PHE A 155 -5.74 -3.21 5.84
C PHE A 155 -6.36 -2.15 4.93
N PRO A 156 -6.29 -0.83 5.24
CA PRO A 156 -6.94 0.21 4.45
C PRO A 156 -6.16 0.53 3.16
N LEU A 157 -6.77 0.29 2.00
CA LEU A 157 -6.16 0.64 0.71
C LEU A 157 -6.65 1.99 0.17
N GLY A 158 -7.90 2.37 0.43
CA GLY A 158 -8.46 3.63 -0.03
C GLY A 158 -9.98 3.60 -0.10
N ARG A 159 -10.55 4.20 -1.15
CA ARG A 159 -12.00 4.25 -1.41
C ARG A 159 -12.33 3.84 -2.84
N ASN A 160 -13.50 3.24 -3.05
CA ASN A 160 -14.02 2.97 -4.40
C ASN A 160 -14.74 4.21 -4.97
N GLN A 161 -15.26 4.08 -6.19
CA GLN A 161 -16.00 5.14 -6.90
C GLN A 161 -17.24 5.67 -6.16
N ALA A 162 -17.85 4.86 -5.30
CA ALA A 162 -19.00 5.24 -4.46
C ALA A 162 -18.57 5.87 -3.12
N GLY A 163 -17.26 6.07 -2.90
CA GLY A 163 -16.69 6.64 -1.69
C GLY A 163 -16.59 5.66 -0.51
N PHE A 164 -17.00 4.40 -0.67
CA PHE A 164 -16.89 3.39 0.39
C PHE A 164 -15.43 2.97 0.59
N PRO A 165 -15.01 2.68 1.84
CA PRO A 165 -13.66 2.20 2.11
C PRO A 165 -13.43 0.84 1.45
N VAL A 166 -12.25 0.67 0.87
CA VAL A 166 -11.75 -0.61 0.34
C VAL A 166 -10.62 -1.09 1.24
N THR A 167 -10.77 -2.31 1.77
CA THR A 167 -9.79 -2.93 2.65
C THR A 167 -9.32 -4.28 2.09
N MET A 168 -8.13 -4.71 2.51
CA MET A 168 -7.55 -5.99 2.14
C MET A 168 -7.23 -6.84 3.37
N THR A 169 -7.36 -8.15 3.28
CA THR A 169 -6.87 -9.07 4.32
C THR A 169 -5.42 -9.46 4.01
N LEU A 170 -4.47 -8.62 4.44
CA LEU A 170 -3.03 -8.87 4.18
C LEU A 170 -2.40 -9.84 5.19
N PHE A 171 -2.72 -9.65 6.47
CA PHE A 171 -2.10 -10.37 7.58
C PHE A 171 -3.11 -11.36 8.14
N GLN A 172 -2.91 -12.65 7.82
CA GLN A 172 -3.78 -13.76 8.21
C GLN A 172 -2.94 -15.05 8.31
N PRO A 173 -3.49 -16.17 8.83
CA PRO A 173 -2.75 -17.44 8.92
C PRO A 173 -2.32 -18.00 7.55
N GLU A 174 -3.10 -17.77 6.49
CA GLU A 174 -2.70 -18.09 5.12
C GLU A 174 -1.77 -16.99 4.55
N PRO A 175 -0.53 -17.31 4.14
CA PRO A 175 0.40 -16.31 3.63
C PRO A 175 -0.13 -15.62 2.36
N VAL A 176 0.04 -14.29 2.27
CA VAL A 176 -0.45 -13.50 1.13
C VAL A 176 0.70 -13.00 0.27
N SER A 177 0.61 -13.21 -1.05
CA SER A 177 1.58 -12.68 -2.02
C SER A 177 0.99 -11.60 -2.93
N ILE A 178 1.73 -10.50 -3.06
CA ILE A 178 1.36 -9.33 -3.84
C ILE A 178 2.46 -9.05 -4.87
N ALA A 179 2.08 -8.71 -6.10
CA ALA A 179 2.96 -8.03 -7.05
C ALA A 179 2.44 -6.60 -7.27
N LEU A 180 3.29 -5.62 -6.98
CA LEU A 180 3.00 -4.21 -7.19
C LEU A 180 3.70 -3.75 -8.47
N VAL A 181 2.95 -3.28 -9.47
CA VAL A 181 3.49 -2.64 -10.68
C VAL A 181 3.24 -1.14 -10.59
N GLY A 182 4.31 -0.36 -10.58
CA GLY A 182 4.23 1.07 -10.31
C GLY A 182 5.59 1.67 -9.96
N ALA A 183 5.59 2.85 -9.34
CA ALA A 183 6.76 3.46 -8.71
C ALA A 183 6.85 3.09 -7.22
N SER A 184 8.01 3.37 -6.64
CA SER A 184 8.29 3.22 -5.21
C SER A 184 7.34 4.00 -4.31
N TRP A 185 6.65 5.06 -4.78
CA TRP A 185 5.63 5.78 -4.01
C TRP A 185 4.52 4.85 -3.47
N ALA A 186 3.93 4.01 -4.34
CA ALA A 186 2.86 3.10 -3.93
C ALA A 186 3.38 2.01 -2.98
N ALA A 187 4.61 1.54 -3.19
CA ALA A 187 5.29 0.60 -2.29
C ALA A 187 5.55 1.21 -0.90
N ARG A 188 6.07 2.45 -0.85
CA ARG A 188 6.31 3.21 0.39
C ARG A 188 5.01 3.50 1.13
N LEU A 189 3.91 3.80 0.42
CA LEU A 189 2.61 3.97 1.04
C LEU A 189 2.08 2.67 1.67
N LEU A 190 2.16 1.53 0.97
CA LEU A 190 1.76 0.24 1.55
C LEU A 190 2.57 -0.08 2.81
N ALA A 191 3.87 0.18 2.79
CA ALA A 191 4.73 0.03 3.96
C ALA A 191 4.34 1.01 5.09
N TYR A 192 4.09 2.29 4.80
CA TYR A 192 3.63 3.27 5.79
C TYR A 192 2.31 2.85 6.45
N ARG A 193 1.35 2.38 5.66
CA ARG A 193 0.07 1.87 6.15
C ARG A 193 0.23 0.56 6.92
N ALA A 194 1.15 -0.32 6.54
CA ALA A 194 1.45 -1.54 7.30
C ALA A 194 2.06 -1.22 8.66
N LEU A 195 2.96 -0.23 8.73
CA LEU A 195 3.52 0.28 9.98
C LEU A 195 2.42 0.88 10.88
N ARG A 196 1.52 1.69 10.32
CA ARG A 196 0.33 2.24 11.01
C ARG A 196 -0.66 1.15 11.45
N PHE A 197 -0.78 0.06 10.69
CA PHE A 197 -1.59 -1.12 11.04
C PHE A 197 -0.97 -1.96 12.18
N GLY A 198 0.29 -1.72 12.54
CA GLY A 198 0.99 -2.46 13.59
C GLY A 198 1.84 -3.63 13.07
N ALA A 199 2.07 -3.75 11.76
CA ALA A 199 3.03 -4.68 11.19
C ALA A 199 4.47 -4.16 11.30
N LYS A 200 5.44 -5.07 11.31
CA LYS A 200 6.87 -4.76 11.05
C LYS A 200 7.10 -4.83 9.54
N VAL A 201 7.97 -3.99 9.00
CA VAL A 201 8.32 -4.01 7.57
C VAL A 201 9.78 -4.43 7.40
N LEU A 202 10.01 -5.44 6.56
CA LEU A 202 11.33 -5.81 6.06
C LEU A 202 11.41 -5.35 4.61
N VAL A 203 12.37 -4.49 4.29
CA VAL A 203 12.61 -3.98 2.93
C VAL A 203 13.90 -4.60 2.41
N PHE A 204 13.81 -5.38 1.33
CA PHE A 204 14.95 -5.95 0.62
C PHE A 204 15.20 -5.11 -0.63
N THR A 205 16.20 -4.23 -0.60
CA THR A 205 16.40 -3.21 -1.65
C THR A 205 17.87 -2.91 -1.91
N ASP A 206 18.17 -2.58 -3.17
CA ASP A 206 19.44 -2.01 -3.62
C ASP A 206 19.50 -0.48 -3.43
N GLN A 207 18.37 0.17 -3.10
CA GLN A 207 18.23 1.61 -2.90
C GLN A 207 17.65 1.92 -1.50
N PRO A 208 18.47 1.90 -0.43
CA PRO A 208 17.97 2.04 0.96
C PRO A 208 17.43 3.45 1.32
N ALA A 209 17.67 4.46 0.48
CA ALA A 209 17.29 5.84 0.75
C ALA A 209 15.77 6.03 0.85
N GLY A 210 15.29 6.69 1.91
CA GLY A 210 13.87 6.96 2.14
C GLY A 210 13.05 5.78 2.67
N TRP A 211 13.66 4.60 2.86
CA TRP A 211 13.05 3.44 3.51
C TRP A 211 13.33 3.38 5.02
N SER A 212 14.54 3.73 5.47
CA SER A 212 14.94 3.70 6.88
C SER A 212 14.04 4.55 7.78
N ASP A 213 13.71 5.75 7.31
CA ASP A 213 13.08 6.79 8.12
C ASP A 213 11.57 6.58 8.23
N LEU A 214 11.01 5.72 7.36
CA LEU A 214 9.58 5.41 7.28
C LEU A 214 9.03 4.83 8.59
N GLY A 215 9.84 4.06 9.34
CA GLY A 215 9.47 3.54 10.66
C GLY A 215 9.25 4.66 11.67
N GLN A 216 10.18 5.62 11.70
CA GLN A 216 10.11 6.78 12.59
C GLN A 216 8.95 7.71 12.20
N ALA A 217 8.77 7.98 10.91
CA ALA A 217 7.66 8.78 10.38
C ALA A 217 6.27 8.17 10.67
N ALA A 218 6.12 6.86 10.45
CA ALA A 218 4.83 6.18 10.61
C ALA A 218 4.47 5.86 12.06
N THR A 219 5.45 5.61 12.94
CA THR A 219 5.17 5.07 14.29
C THR A 219 5.86 5.79 15.44
N GLY A 220 6.74 6.76 15.16
CA GLY A 220 7.64 7.35 16.15
C GLY A 220 8.75 6.40 16.61
N ARG A 221 8.95 5.26 15.92
CA ARG A 221 9.90 4.20 16.29
C ARG A 221 10.70 3.70 15.10
N ALA A 222 12.03 3.82 15.17
CA ALA A 222 12.94 3.28 14.18
C ALA A 222 12.95 1.73 14.12
N ASP A 223 12.65 1.01 15.22
CA ASP A 223 12.71 -0.46 15.30
C ASP A 223 11.60 -1.22 14.54
N ARG A 224 10.81 -0.50 13.73
CA ARG A 224 9.65 -1.02 13.00
C ARG A 224 9.92 -1.31 11.53
N VAL A 225 11.00 -0.76 10.97
CA VAL A 225 11.49 -1.06 9.62
C VAL A 225 12.90 -1.62 9.73
N ALA A 226 13.18 -2.70 9.01
CA ALA A 226 14.55 -3.15 8.74
C ALA A 226 14.80 -3.10 7.23
N VAL A 227 15.78 -2.32 6.82
CA VAL A 227 16.27 -2.26 5.44
C VAL A 227 17.44 -3.24 5.31
N LEU A 228 17.39 -4.09 4.30
CA LEU A 228 18.25 -5.25 4.10
C LEU A 228 18.69 -5.33 2.64
N GLU A 229 19.90 -5.83 2.42
CA GLU A 229 20.39 -6.14 1.07
C GLU A 229 19.51 -7.21 0.39
N PRO A 230 19.34 -7.18 -0.95
CA PRO A 230 18.56 -8.19 -1.66
C PRO A 230 19.13 -9.60 -1.44
N GLY A 231 18.33 -10.49 -0.83
CA GLY A 231 18.74 -11.86 -0.50
C GLY A 231 19.30 -12.08 0.89
N ALA A 232 19.41 -11.04 1.73
CA ALA A 232 19.71 -11.22 3.14
C ALA A 232 18.64 -12.08 3.85
N PRO A 233 19.00 -12.90 4.85
CA PRO A 233 18.04 -13.74 5.57
C PRO A 233 17.08 -12.90 6.43
N ALA A 234 15.78 -13.22 6.34
CA ALA A 234 14.74 -12.61 7.17
C ALA A 234 14.75 -13.20 8.59
N GLY A 235 15.33 -12.48 9.56
CA GLY A 235 15.42 -12.92 10.96
C GLY A 235 14.17 -12.69 11.83
N VAL A 236 13.03 -12.30 11.26
CA VAL A 236 11.83 -11.90 12.02
C VAL A 236 10.71 -12.94 11.84
N VAL A 237 10.27 -13.52 12.96
CA VAL A 237 9.08 -14.38 13.01
C VAL A 237 7.82 -13.52 13.03
N ALA A 238 6.84 -13.85 12.18
CA ALA A 238 5.54 -13.20 12.14
C ALA A 238 4.52 -13.90 13.05
N SER A 239 3.58 -13.13 13.60
CA SER A 239 2.47 -13.62 14.41
C SER A 239 1.23 -12.72 14.26
N ALA A 240 0.09 -13.13 14.82
CA ALA A 240 -1.14 -12.34 14.79
C ALA A 240 -0.99 -10.96 15.48
N ASP A 241 -0.19 -10.88 16.54
CA ASP A 241 0.11 -9.66 17.31
C ASP A 241 1.35 -8.90 16.81
N ALA A 242 2.17 -9.52 15.96
CA ALA A 242 3.32 -8.90 15.31
C ALA A 242 3.44 -9.36 13.83
N PRO A 243 2.49 -8.97 12.96
CA PRO A 243 2.52 -9.35 11.56
C PRO A 243 3.68 -8.69 10.81
N VAL A 244 4.09 -9.28 9.68
CA VAL A 244 5.27 -8.83 8.92
C VAL A 244 4.92 -8.58 7.46
N LEU A 245 5.29 -7.41 6.95
CA LEU A 245 5.31 -7.11 5.52
C LEU A 245 6.76 -7.26 5.01
N SER A 246 7.00 -8.20 4.09
CA SER A 246 8.29 -8.37 3.41
C SER A 246 8.20 -7.80 2.00
N LEU A 247 8.85 -6.67 1.79
CA LEU A 247 8.81 -5.88 0.58
C LEU A 247 10.14 -6.04 -0.17
N TYR A 248 10.09 -6.53 -1.40
CA TYR A 248 11.24 -6.77 -2.26
C TYR A 248 11.26 -5.70 -3.36
N ASP A 249 12.18 -4.75 -3.24
CA ASP A 249 12.30 -3.56 -4.08
C ASP A 249 13.72 -3.44 -4.63
N ALA A 250 14.05 -4.30 -5.59
CA ALA A 250 15.35 -4.35 -6.26
C ALA A 250 15.14 -4.59 -7.76
N GLU A 251 16.14 -4.28 -8.58
CA GLU A 251 16.03 -4.54 -10.03
C GLU A 251 16.10 -6.04 -10.37
N SER A 252 16.81 -6.83 -9.57
CA SER A 252 16.93 -8.28 -9.72
C SER A 252 16.94 -8.97 -8.36
N PRO A 253 15.80 -8.99 -7.64
CA PRO A 253 15.71 -9.69 -6.36
C PRO A 253 15.93 -11.19 -6.58
N PRO A 254 16.68 -11.87 -5.70
CA PRO A 254 16.75 -13.33 -5.73
C PRO A 254 15.37 -13.93 -5.46
N SER A 255 15.17 -15.21 -5.82
CA SER A 255 13.91 -15.91 -5.60
C SER A 255 13.47 -15.78 -4.13
N PRO A 256 12.36 -15.08 -3.85
CA PRO A 256 11.98 -14.78 -2.48
C PRO A 256 11.47 -16.04 -1.79
N ALA A 257 11.82 -16.20 -0.52
CA ALA A 257 11.26 -17.25 0.32
C ALA A 257 9.71 -17.21 0.28
N GLN A 258 9.07 -18.38 0.42
CA GLN A 258 7.62 -18.44 0.57
C GLN A 258 7.25 -17.75 1.90
N PRO A 259 6.29 -16.80 1.91
CA PRO A 259 5.90 -16.14 3.14
C PRO A 259 5.31 -17.14 4.15
N ALA A 260 5.59 -16.91 5.43
CA ALA A 260 5.05 -17.67 6.55
C ALA A 260 3.63 -17.19 6.95
N PRO A 261 2.91 -17.91 7.82
CA PRO A 261 1.68 -17.39 8.43
C PRO A 261 1.87 -15.99 9.02
N TRP A 262 0.89 -15.12 8.85
CA TRP A 262 0.92 -13.70 9.25
C TRP A 262 1.99 -12.83 8.57
N GLN A 263 2.63 -13.36 7.51
CA GLN A 263 3.55 -12.63 6.65
C GLN A 263 2.89 -12.33 5.29
N THR A 264 3.00 -11.08 4.85
CA THR A 264 2.63 -10.65 3.50
C THR A 264 3.91 -10.38 2.71
N ARG A 265 4.02 -10.95 1.51
CA ARG A 265 5.13 -10.68 0.58
C ARG A 265 4.67 -9.68 -0.50
N VAL A 266 5.42 -8.61 -0.71
CA VAL A 266 5.22 -7.65 -1.82
C VAL A 266 6.44 -7.68 -2.72
N MET A 267 6.24 -7.99 -4.00
CA MET A 267 7.26 -7.84 -5.05
C MET A 267 7.02 -6.51 -5.78
N VAL A 268 7.96 -5.58 -5.71
CA VAL A 268 7.87 -4.29 -6.40
C VAL A 268 8.45 -4.42 -7.82
N LEU A 269 7.66 -3.99 -8.80
CA LEU A 269 7.94 -4.07 -10.22
C LEU A 269 7.90 -2.66 -10.82
N HIS A 270 9.02 -1.94 -10.71
CA HIS A 270 9.21 -0.59 -11.24
C HIS A 270 8.70 -0.42 -12.67
N ARG A 271 8.95 -1.43 -13.52
CA ARG A 271 8.23 -1.68 -14.76
C ARG A 271 7.85 -3.15 -14.90
N PHE A 272 6.74 -3.41 -15.57
CA PHE A 272 6.31 -4.75 -15.92
C PHE A 272 6.87 -5.18 -17.28
N THR A 273 7.54 -6.33 -17.31
CA THR A 273 8.11 -6.90 -18.55
C THR A 273 7.70 -8.36 -18.69
N PRO A 274 7.64 -8.93 -19.91
CA PRO A 274 7.29 -10.34 -20.13
C PRO A 274 8.16 -11.32 -19.34
N GLN A 275 9.44 -10.99 -19.12
CA GLN A 275 10.37 -11.80 -18.31
C GLN A 275 9.92 -11.90 -16.83
N ARG A 276 9.23 -10.88 -16.32
CA ARG A 276 8.67 -10.85 -14.96
C ARG A 276 7.22 -11.33 -14.88
N ALA A 277 6.63 -11.82 -15.97
CA ALA A 277 5.24 -12.30 -15.99
C ALA A 277 4.94 -13.40 -14.95
N HIS A 278 5.91 -14.25 -14.64
CA HIS A 278 5.79 -15.28 -13.60
C HIS A 278 5.43 -14.70 -12.21
N VAL A 279 5.92 -13.49 -11.87
CA VAL A 279 5.61 -12.82 -10.59
C VAL A 279 4.13 -12.45 -10.54
N ALA A 280 3.59 -11.92 -11.65
CA ALA A 280 2.17 -11.57 -11.72
C ALA A 280 1.24 -12.79 -11.84
N LEU A 281 1.74 -13.93 -12.31
CA LEU A 281 1.00 -15.20 -12.32
C LEU A 281 0.96 -15.88 -10.95
N GLN A 282 2.03 -15.75 -10.17
CA GLN A 282 2.14 -16.36 -8.83
C GLN A 282 1.52 -15.50 -7.71
N ALA A 283 1.36 -14.18 -7.92
CA ALA A 283 0.77 -13.29 -6.95
C ALA A 283 -0.74 -13.51 -6.78
N ASP A 284 -1.18 -13.57 -5.52
CA ASP A 284 -2.60 -13.64 -5.14
C ASP A 284 -3.33 -12.32 -5.45
N VAL A 285 -2.61 -11.19 -5.31
CA VAL A 285 -3.10 -9.86 -5.66
C VAL A 285 -2.09 -9.10 -6.52
N LEU A 286 -2.60 -8.48 -7.58
CA LEU A 286 -1.89 -7.48 -8.36
C LEU A 286 -2.33 -6.08 -7.92
N LEU A 287 -1.37 -5.22 -7.59
CA LEU A 287 -1.61 -3.80 -7.33
C LEU A 287 -0.93 -3.00 -8.45
N LEU A 288 -1.71 -2.32 -9.28
CA LEU A 288 -1.24 -1.67 -10.49
C LEU A 288 -1.54 -0.17 -10.41
N GLN A 289 -0.50 0.67 -10.50
CA GLN A 289 -0.67 2.07 -10.88
C GLN A 289 -0.97 2.17 -12.39
N ARG A 290 -1.15 3.40 -12.90
CA ARG A 290 -1.21 3.67 -14.35
C ARG A 290 -0.09 2.96 -15.10
N LEU A 291 -0.46 2.10 -16.03
CA LEU A 291 0.48 1.34 -16.87
C LEU A 291 0.77 2.07 -18.17
N ALA A 292 2.01 1.95 -18.66
CA ALA A 292 2.34 2.32 -20.02
C ALA A 292 1.73 1.31 -21.02
N PRO A 293 1.53 1.65 -22.31
CA PRO A 293 0.86 0.77 -23.27
C PRO A 293 1.55 -0.59 -23.48
N ASP A 294 2.88 -0.62 -23.43
CA ASP A 294 3.71 -1.83 -23.50
C ASP A 294 3.51 -2.74 -22.27
N GLU A 295 3.47 -2.14 -21.08
CA GLU A 295 3.21 -2.84 -19.82
C GLU A 295 1.77 -3.39 -19.74
N ALA A 296 0.79 -2.60 -20.18
CA ALA A 296 -0.61 -2.97 -20.23
C ALA A 296 -0.83 -4.16 -21.20
N ALA A 297 -0.21 -4.13 -22.37
CA ALA A 297 -0.24 -5.26 -23.31
C ALA A 297 0.44 -6.51 -22.72
N ALA A 298 1.61 -6.35 -22.08
CA ALA A 298 2.33 -7.47 -21.47
C ALA A 298 1.57 -8.11 -20.31
N ILE A 299 0.93 -7.32 -19.43
CA ILE A 299 0.17 -7.87 -18.29
C ILE A 299 -1.17 -8.47 -18.75
N ALA A 300 -1.80 -7.88 -19.78
CA ALA A 300 -3.00 -8.46 -20.40
C ALA A 300 -2.70 -9.81 -21.06
N ALA A 301 -1.56 -9.95 -21.76
CA ALA A 301 -1.12 -11.23 -22.29
C ALA A 301 -0.83 -12.26 -21.17
N ALA A 302 -0.19 -11.84 -20.07
CA ALA A 302 0.13 -12.72 -18.95
C ALA A 302 -1.11 -13.22 -18.21
N ARG A 303 -2.04 -12.33 -17.86
CA ARG A 303 -3.26 -12.64 -17.08
C ARG A 303 -4.50 -12.91 -17.94
N ARG A 304 -4.37 -12.93 -19.27
CA ARG A 304 -5.45 -13.13 -20.27
C ARG A 304 -6.58 -12.10 -20.15
N PHE A 305 -6.24 -10.84 -19.92
CA PHE A 305 -7.23 -9.77 -19.86
C PHE A 305 -7.75 -9.36 -21.25
N THR A 306 -8.96 -8.81 -21.28
CA THR A 306 -9.54 -8.23 -22.50
C THR A 306 -8.81 -6.94 -22.90
N SER A 307 -8.91 -6.54 -24.18
CA SER A 307 -8.41 -5.24 -24.66
C SER A 307 -8.99 -4.07 -23.88
N ARG A 308 -10.29 -4.12 -23.55
CA ARG A 308 -10.98 -3.11 -22.73
C ARG A 308 -10.36 -2.97 -21.34
N THR A 309 -10.01 -4.09 -20.69
CA THR A 309 -9.31 -4.07 -19.40
C THR A 309 -7.90 -3.48 -19.54
N ALA A 310 -7.17 -3.80 -20.62
CA ALA A 310 -5.85 -3.23 -20.89
C ALA A 310 -5.90 -1.71 -21.15
N GLU A 311 -6.93 -1.22 -21.84
CA GLU A 311 -7.21 0.22 -22.02
C GLU A 311 -7.55 0.90 -20.69
N GLN A 312 -8.40 0.29 -19.86
CA GLN A 312 -8.72 0.82 -18.53
C GLN A 312 -7.50 0.94 -17.61
N LEU A 313 -6.56 -0.02 -17.66
CA LEU A 313 -5.30 0.04 -16.89
C LEU A 313 -4.35 1.17 -17.31
N GLN A 314 -4.48 1.68 -18.55
CA GLN A 314 -3.76 2.86 -19.03
C GLN A 314 -4.45 4.17 -18.62
N ALA A 315 -5.77 4.13 -18.37
CA ALA A 315 -6.60 5.28 -17.96
C ALA A 315 -6.67 5.49 -16.43
N VAL A 316 -6.01 4.67 -15.63
CA VAL A 316 -5.92 4.82 -14.17
C VAL A 316 -5.23 6.16 -13.83
N HIS A 317 -5.77 6.91 -12.87
CA HIS A 317 -5.15 8.15 -12.38
C HIS A 317 -3.96 7.87 -11.45
N ASP A 318 -3.07 8.86 -11.27
CA ASP A 318 -1.86 8.70 -10.44
C ASP A 318 -2.15 8.50 -8.94
N ASP A 319 -3.33 8.90 -8.48
CA ASP A 319 -3.87 8.68 -7.12
C ASP A 319 -4.74 7.41 -6.99
N MET A 320 -4.79 6.59 -8.05
CA MET A 320 -5.56 5.34 -8.10
C MET A 320 -4.66 4.10 -8.20
N LEU A 321 -5.17 2.99 -7.66
CA LEU A 321 -4.65 1.65 -7.88
C LEU A 321 -5.73 0.75 -8.43
N ALA A 322 -5.41 -0.01 -9.48
CA ALA A 322 -6.18 -1.19 -9.87
C ALA A 322 -5.72 -2.38 -9.03
N VAL A 323 -6.67 -3.06 -8.40
CA VAL A 323 -6.47 -4.22 -7.53
C VAL A 323 -7.10 -5.42 -8.21
N LEU A 324 -6.27 -6.31 -8.74
CA LEU A 324 -6.73 -7.49 -9.46
C LEU A 324 -6.45 -8.73 -8.62
N THR A 325 -7.50 -9.40 -8.17
CA THR A 325 -7.41 -10.65 -7.41
C THR A 325 -7.55 -11.85 -8.37
N LYS A 326 -7.88 -13.04 -7.86
CA LYS A 326 -8.22 -14.21 -8.69
C LYS A 326 -9.66 -14.16 -9.20
N SER A 327 -10.55 -13.44 -8.51
CA SER A 327 -11.99 -13.40 -8.78
C SER A 327 -12.48 -12.04 -9.30
N GLU A 328 -11.86 -10.94 -8.88
CA GLU A 328 -12.41 -9.59 -9.05
C GLU A 328 -11.34 -8.54 -9.35
N ASN A 329 -11.75 -7.51 -10.10
CA ASN A 329 -10.94 -6.35 -10.44
C ASN A 329 -11.59 -5.10 -9.83
N HIS A 330 -10.86 -4.41 -8.95
CA HIS A 330 -11.35 -3.20 -8.26
C HIS A 330 -10.47 -2.00 -8.59
N TYR A 331 -11.07 -0.82 -8.70
CA TYR A 331 -10.33 0.45 -8.83
C TYR A 331 -10.51 1.28 -7.56
N VAL A 332 -9.39 1.69 -6.97
CA VAL A 332 -9.33 2.28 -5.63
C VAL A 332 -8.60 3.61 -5.67
N TRP A 333 -9.29 4.69 -5.31
CA TRP A 333 -8.66 5.97 -4.99
C TRP A 333 -7.95 5.82 -3.66
N VAL A 334 -6.64 5.96 -3.68
CA VAL A 334 -5.76 5.68 -2.56
C VAL A 334 -5.96 6.67 -1.41
N ASN A 335 -6.33 7.91 -1.76
CA ASN A 335 -6.70 9.01 -0.86
C ASN A 335 -5.75 9.13 0.35
N PRO A 336 -4.46 9.46 0.14
CA PRO A 336 -3.48 9.53 1.22
C PRO A 336 -3.84 10.61 2.24
N ALA A 337 -3.74 10.29 3.53
CA ALA A 337 -3.96 11.26 4.60
C ALA A 337 -2.83 12.30 4.66
N ASP A 338 -3.06 13.45 5.29
CA ASP A 338 -2.10 14.57 5.34
C ASP A 338 -0.68 14.12 5.77
N ARG A 339 -0.57 13.30 6.83
CA ARG A 339 0.71 12.72 7.29
C ARG A 339 1.35 11.71 6.33
N GLU A 340 0.57 11.11 5.43
CA GLU A 340 1.10 10.27 4.35
C GLU A 340 1.63 11.15 3.21
N GLN A 341 0.94 12.25 2.89
CA GLN A 341 1.36 13.21 1.87
C GLN A 341 2.61 14.00 2.28
N GLU A 342 2.71 14.42 3.55
CA GLU A 342 3.89 15.10 4.11
C GLU A 342 5.18 14.26 3.97
N GLU A 343 5.08 12.94 4.15
CA GLU A 343 6.22 12.01 4.21
C GLU A 343 6.55 11.36 2.86
N LEU A 344 5.56 11.21 1.98
CA LEU A 344 5.69 10.50 0.70
C LEU A 344 5.61 11.41 -0.53
N GLY A 345 5.09 12.63 -0.37
CA GLY A 345 4.78 13.53 -1.47
C GLY A 345 3.50 13.14 -2.22
N ALA A 346 3.25 13.82 -3.34
CA ALA A 346 2.08 13.61 -4.17
C ALA A 346 2.05 12.19 -4.78
N PRO A 347 0.84 11.60 -4.97
CA PRO A 347 0.69 10.37 -5.74
C PRO A 347 1.26 10.53 -7.14
N GLY A 348 2.09 9.57 -7.54
CA GLY A 348 2.78 9.66 -8.82
C GLY A 348 3.45 8.35 -9.22
N ARG A 349 3.70 8.29 -10.53
CA ARG A 349 4.71 7.45 -11.14
C ARG A 349 5.61 8.42 -11.91
N TYR A 350 6.93 8.33 -11.69
CA TYR A 350 7.99 9.29 -12.09
C TYR A 350 8.16 10.51 -11.17
#